data_AF-A0A2C6AJI0-F1
#
_entry.id   AF-A0A2C6AJI0-F1
#
_cell.length_a   1.000
_cell.length_b   1.000
_cell.length_c   1.000
_cell.angle_alpha   90.00
_cell.angle_beta   90.00
_cell.angle_gamma   90.00
#
_symmetry.space_group_name_H-M   'P 1'
#
loop_
_entity.id
_entity.type
_entity.pdbx_description
1 polymer ?
#
loop_
_entity_poly.entity_id
_entity_poly.type
_entity_poly.pdbx_seq_one_letter_code
_entity_poly.pdbx_strand_id
1 'polypeptide(L)'
;MHLSFKLVDSGWSDELDIGMRERPETVLIVCPFIKKQTVERLIFAHCPRDLRVITRFDLNAFNAGVSDMDALSLLLRSGAKIRGVVGVHSKMYIFGGKRAIVTSANLTEAAMFQNKEFGFAADDHFIAAQCQNYFDRLWASTRHDLSQADIERWRQILAPYRVGTRDSISLPDFGETVNSTSPFVLEPPTDAPMQSFVKFFGRADNRVSLSMGIDEEVIRSGSHWACTYPSGKRPRQVREGAIMFMARMVQARSDYIIYGRAISREHRPILDDATPADVSVRVWKENWPHYVRVHDPVFINGPLSAGVSMVDMMTELGPNSFAPTQRNLNAGSGGNLNPRRAIMRKPHMELTPQAYRWIFDRLEKSMMRYGALDLTDSRFDLPAAQDNSPDALATTPQLSMQSLED
;
A
#
# COMPACT_ATOMS: atom_id res chain seq x y z
N MET A 1 -39.45 -14.65 3.65
CA MET A 1 -38.79 -13.33 3.75
C MET A 1 -37.91 -13.18 2.53
N HIS A 2 -38.20 -12.23 1.64
CA HIS A 2 -37.28 -11.91 0.54
C HIS A 2 -36.12 -11.13 1.18
N LEU A 3 -34.92 -11.71 1.18
CA LEU A 3 -33.73 -11.00 1.65
C LEU A 3 -33.41 -9.91 0.62
N SER A 4 -33.29 -8.65 1.05
CA SER A 4 -32.87 -7.52 0.21
C SER A 4 -31.36 -7.52 -0.05
N PHE A 5 -30.62 -8.50 0.50
CA PHE A 5 -29.18 -8.62 0.43
C PHE A 5 -28.77 -10.10 0.37
N LYS A 6 -27.86 -10.45 -0.54
CA LYS A 6 -27.37 -11.82 -0.75
C LYS A 6 -25.86 -11.79 -1.00
N LEU A 7 -25.12 -12.62 -0.27
CA LEU A 7 -23.73 -12.93 -0.60
C LEU A 7 -23.69 -13.91 -1.79
N VAL A 8 -22.79 -13.64 -2.72
CA VAL A 8 -22.67 -14.38 -3.97
C VAL A 8 -21.19 -14.73 -4.17
N ASP A 9 -20.90 -15.99 -4.49
CA ASP A 9 -19.55 -16.50 -4.76
C ASP A 9 -19.42 -17.15 -6.16
N SER A 10 -20.55 -17.25 -6.87
CA SER A 10 -20.69 -17.91 -8.17
C SER A 10 -22.00 -17.47 -8.85
N GLY A 11 -22.12 -17.67 -10.16
CA GLY A 11 -23.34 -17.30 -10.91
C GLY A 11 -23.49 -15.79 -11.17
N TRP A 12 -22.38 -15.06 -11.28
CA TRP A 12 -22.42 -13.60 -11.50
C TRP A 12 -23.12 -13.18 -12.79
N SER A 13 -23.03 -14.00 -13.84
CA SER A 13 -23.81 -13.77 -15.07
C SER A 13 -25.31 -13.77 -14.80
N ASP A 14 -25.80 -14.70 -13.97
CA ASP A 14 -27.22 -14.79 -13.65
C ASP A 14 -27.69 -13.57 -12.84
N GLU A 15 -26.85 -13.07 -11.93
CA GLU A 15 -27.14 -11.88 -11.14
C GLU A 15 -27.20 -10.60 -12.00
N LEU A 16 -26.31 -10.46 -12.99
CA LEU A 16 -26.38 -9.38 -13.99
C LEU A 16 -27.65 -9.51 -14.85
N ASP A 17 -27.98 -10.72 -15.29
CA ASP A 17 -29.17 -10.99 -16.10
C ASP A 17 -30.45 -10.69 -15.34
N ILE A 18 -30.52 -11.01 -14.03
CA ILE A 18 -31.63 -10.59 -13.17
C ILE A 18 -31.77 -9.07 -13.18
N GLY A 19 -30.67 -8.33 -12.98
CA GLY A 19 -30.70 -6.86 -13.02
C GLY A 19 -31.17 -6.28 -14.35
N MET A 20 -30.74 -6.86 -15.47
CA MET A 20 -31.14 -6.41 -16.81
C MET A 20 -32.57 -6.81 -17.20
N ARG A 21 -33.07 -7.96 -16.73
CA ARG A 21 -34.44 -8.44 -17.01
C ARG A 21 -35.53 -7.53 -16.46
N GLU A 22 -35.23 -6.78 -15.40
CA GLU A 22 -36.13 -5.73 -14.86
C GLU A 22 -36.26 -4.51 -15.78
N ARG A 23 -35.55 -4.50 -16.93
CA ARG A 23 -35.54 -3.42 -17.93
C ARG A 23 -35.33 -2.04 -17.31
N PRO A 24 -34.26 -1.85 -16.52
CA PRO A 24 -33.99 -0.58 -15.88
C PRO A 24 -33.83 0.55 -16.92
N GLU A 25 -34.33 1.74 -16.59
CA GLU A 25 -34.09 2.92 -17.41
C GLU A 25 -32.62 3.36 -17.35
N THR A 26 -31.98 3.18 -16.19
CA THR A 26 -30.60 3.56 -15.91
C THR A 26 -29.76 2.36 -15.49
N VAL A 27 -28.60 2.20 -16.10
CA VAL A 27 -27.58 1.23 -15.69
C VAL A 27 -26.24 1.94 -15.55
N LEU A 28 -25.63 1.76 -14.38
CA LEU A 28 -24.33 2.34 -14.04
C LEU A 28 -23.32 1.22 -13.81
N ILE A 29 -22.17 1.31 -14.46
CA ILE A 29 -21.12 0.28 -14.38
C ILE A 29 -19.81 0.94 -13.97
N VAL A 30 -19.15 0.41 -12.94
CA VAL A 30 -17.74 0.66 -12.66
C VAL A 30 -17.02 -0.65 -12.81
N CYS A 31 -16.09 -0.75 -13.77
CA CYS A 31 -15.34 -1.99 -13.99
C CYS A 31 -14.05 -1.71 -14.76
N PRO A 32 -12.86 -2.10 -14.27
CA PRO A 32 -11.61 -1.78 -14.94
C PRO A 32 -11.37 -2.59 -16.21
N PHE A 33 -11.87 -3.83 -16.27
CA PHE A 33 -11.64 -4.74 -17.38
C PHE A 33 -12.97 -5.19 -17.96
N ILE A 34 -13.15 -4.97 -19.27
CA ILE A 34 -14.40 -5.22 -19.96
C ILE A 34 -14.09 -5.98 -21.24
N LYS A 35 -14.76 -7.12 -21.43
CA LYS A 35 -14.63 -7.97 -22.62
C LYS A 35 -15.88 -7.91 -23.48
N LYS A 36 -15.68 -7.99 -24.80
CA LYS A 36 -16.74 -7.78 -25.79
C LYS A 36 -17.88 -8.78 -25.63
N GLN A 37 -17.57 -10.06 -25.49
CA GLN A 37 -18.57 -11.13 -25.38
C GLN A 37 -19.48 -10.94 -24.16
N THR A 38 -18.93 -10.47 -23.04
CA THR A 38 -19.71 -10.21 -21.82
C THR A 38 -20.60 -8.99 -21.97
N VAL A 39 -20.12 -7.94 -22.65
CA VAL A 39 -20.96 -6.78 -23.02
C VAL A 39 -22.10 -7.20 -23.93
N GLU A 40 -21.83 -8.01 -24.97
CA GLU A 40 -22.85 -8.51 -25.91
C GLU A 40 -23.98 -9.21 -25.16
N ARG A 41 -23.65 -10.10 -24.22
CA ARG A 41 -24.66 -10.78 -23.38
C ARG A 41 -25.45 -9.79 -22.52
N LEU A 42 -24.76 -8.85 -21.87
CA LEU A 42 -25.40 -7.87 -20.99
C LEU A 42 -26.44 -7.01 -21.73
N ILE A 43 -26.08 -6.48 -22.90
CA ILE A 43 -26.96 -5.57 -23.66
C ILE A 43 -27.99 -6.32 -24.52
N PHE A 44 -27.79 -7.61 -24.77
CA PHE A 44 -28.72 -8.42 -25.58
C PHE A 44 -30.13 -8.45 -24.96
N ALA A 45 -30.22 -8.48 -23.64
CA ALA A 45 -31.51 -8.54 -22.93
C ALA A 45 -32.30 -7.23 -23.02
N HIS A 46 -31.63 -6.09 -22.92
CA HIS A 46 -32.23 -4.76 -22.88
C HIS A 46 -31.15 -3.69 -23.07
N CYS A 47 -31.46 -2.65 -23.83
CA CYS A 47 -30.59 -1.47 -23.93
C CYS A 47 -31.19 -0.35 -23.08
N PRO A 48 -30.57 0.00 -21.93
CA PRO A 48 -31.10 1.02 -21.04
C PRO A 48 -30.98 2.41 -21.67
N ARG A 49 -31.88 3.33 -21.28
CA ARG A 49 -31.92 4.70 -21.81
C ARG A 49 -30.74 5.54 -21.33
N ASP A 50 -30.32 5.36 -20.07
CA ASP A 50 -29.13 5.98 -19.48
C ASP A 50 -28.12 4.88 -19.11
N LEU A 51 -27.17 4.62 -19.99
CA LEU A 51 -26.06 3.70 -19.76
C LEU A 51 -24.79 4.51 -19.50
N ARG A 52 -24.23 4.44 -18.28
CA ARG A 52 -22.98 5.12 -17.93
C ARG A 52 -21.95 4.14 -17.41
N VAL A 53 -20.72 4.24 -17.93
CA VAL A 53 -19.64 3.31 -17.64
C VAL A 53 -18.39 4.06 -17.21
N ILE A 54 -17.84 3.69 -16.06
CA ILE A 54 -16.51 4.09 -15.61
C ILE A 54 -15.58 2.89 -15.77
N THR A 55 -14.49 3.08 -16.50
CA THR A 55 -13.49 2.05 -16.74
C THR A 55 -12.09 2.64 -16.78
N ARG A 56 -11.07 1.84 -17.11
CA ARG A 56 -9.69 2.31 -17.30
C ARG A 56 -9.43 2.55 -18.78
N PHE A 57 -8.67 3.59 -19.10
CA PHE A 57 -8.16 3.84 -20.46
C PHE A 57 -6.66 3.51 -20.55
N ASP A 58 -6.25 2.43 -19.87
CA ASP A 58 -4.88 1.92 -19.81
C ASP A 58 -4.54 1.11 -21.07
N LEU A 59 -3.68 1.66 -21.93
CA LEU A 59 -3.25 0.98 -23.14
C LEU A 59 -2.47 -0.32 -22.85
N ASN A 60 -1.83 -0.46 -21.69
CA ASN A 60 -1.19 -1.73 -21.31
C ASN A 60 -2.25 -2.82 -21.11
N ALA A 61 -3.40 -2.49 -20.53
CA ALA A 61 -4.49 -3.43 -20.32
C ALA A 61 -5.13 -3.89 -21.64
N PHE A 62 -5.28 -2.97 -22.60
CA PHE A 62 -5.76 -3.33 -23.96
C PHE A 62 -4.71 -4.14 -24.73
N ASN A 63 -3.43 -3.82 -24.61
CA ASN A 63 -2.35 -4.57 -25.26
C ASN A 63 -2.20 -5.99 -24.71
N ALA A 64 -2.30 -6.15 -23.38
CA ALA A 64 -2.28 -7.45 -22.71
C ALA A 64 -3.54 -8.29 -22.99
N GLY A 65 -4.57 -7.69 -23.60
CA GLY A 65 -5.82 -8.36 -23.90
C GLY A 65 -6.61 -8.74 -22.64
N VAL A 66 -6.47 -8.00 -21.53
CA VAL A 66 -7.34 -8.17 -20.35
C VAL A 66 -8.60 -7.32 -20.44
N SER A 67 -8.59 -6.27 -21.27
CA SER A 67 -9.75 -5.43 -21.63
C SER A 67 -9.82 -5.25 -23.14
N ASP A 68 -11.01 -5.08 -23.71
CA ASP A 68 -11.22 -5.00 -25.16
C ASP A 68 -11.67 -3.60 -25.59
N MET A 69 -10.93 -2.99 -26.52
CA MET A 69 -11.37 -1.76 -27.18
C MET A 69 -12.67 -1.97 -27.96
N ASP A 70 -12.91 -3.16 -28.50
CA ASP A 70 -14.14 -3.47 -29.25
C ASP A 70 -15.37 -3.56 -28.33
N ALA A 71 -15.18 -3.88 -27.04
CA ALA A 71 -16.24 -3.81 -26.05
C ALA A 71 -16.66 -2.37 -25.79
N LEU A 72 -15.69 -1.45 -25.69
CA LEU A 72 -15.95 -0.01 -25.57
C LEU A 72 -16.67 0.53 -26.81
N SER A 73 -16.21 0.16 -28.01
CA SER A 73 -16.89 0.53 -29.26
C SER A 73 -18.32 -0.02 -29.32
N LEU A 74 -18.61 -1.20 -28.76
CA LEU A 74 -19.96 -1.76 -28.67
C LEU A 74 -20.85 -1.00 -27.68
N LEU A 75 -20.34 -0.69 -26.49
CA LEU A 75 -21.05 0.13 -25.51
C LEU A 75 -21.41 1.50 -26.07
N LEU A 76 -20.47 2.20 -26.72
CA LEU A 76 -20.74 3.50 -27.36
C LEU A 76 -21.83 3.40 -28.43
N ARG A 77 -21.80 2.35 -29.27
CA ARG A 77 -22.85 2.11 -30.29
C ARG A 77 -24.22 1.84 -29.69
N SER A 78 -24.24 1.36 -28.44
CA SER A 78 -25.47 1.12 -27.66
C SER A 78 -25.92 2.37 -26.90
N GLY A 79 -25.33 3.54 -27.16
CA GLY A 79 -25.69 4.81 -26.51
C GLY A 79 -25.04 5.03 -25.14
N ALA A 80 -24.09 4.20 -24.74
CA ALA A 80 -23.38 4.40 -23.47
C ALA A 80 -22.53 5.67 -23.47
N LYS A 81 -22.50 6.37 -22.33
CA LYS A 81 -21.44 7.33 -22.01
C LYS A 81 -20.36 6.60 -21.21
N ILE A 82 -19.10 6.80 -21.59
CA ILE A 82 -17.97 6.08 -20.97
C ILE A 82 -16.91 7.08 -20.54
N ARG A 83 -16.44 6.99 -19.28
CA ARG A 83 -15.35 7.82 -18.74
C ARG A 83 -14.22 6.96 -18.19
N GLY A 84 -13.00 7.46 -18.33
CA GLY A 84 -11.78 6.80 -17.90
C GLY A 84 -11.33 7.31 -16.54
N VAL A 85 -11.10 6.43 -15.58
CA VAL A 85 -10.50 6.78 -14.29
C VAL A 85 -9.22 5.98 -14.08
N VAL A 86 -8.11 6.68 -13.81
CA VAL A 86 -6.82 6.03 -13.50
C VAL A 86 -6.94 5.26 -12.19
N GLY A 87 -6.48 4.01 -12.19
CA GLY A 87 -6.39 3.20 -10.97
C GLY A 87 -7.73 2.70 -10.41
N VAL A 88 -8.86 2.88 -11.11
CA VAL A 88 -10.12 2.28 -10.67
C VAL A 88 -9.99 0.75 -10.65
N HIS A 89 -10.37 0.12 -9.54
CA HIS A 89 -10.35 -1.34 -9.42
C HIS A 89 -11.65 -1.91 -8.84
N SER A 90 -12.63 -1.07 -8.52
CA SER A 90 -13.96 -1.51 -8.12
C SER A 90 -14.70 -2.17 -9.29
N LYS A 91 -15.50 -3.20 -8.97
CA LYS A 91 -16.45 -3.81 -9.90
C LYS A 91 -17.83 -3.70 -9.28
N MET A 92 -18.63 -2.83 -9.88
CA MET A 92 -19.92 -2.42 -9.35
C MET A 92 -20.91 -2.24 -10.50
N TYR A 93 -22.11 -2.77 -10.32
CA TYR A 93 -23.19 -2.72 -11.31
C TYR A 93 -24.47 -2.27 -10.60
N ILE A 94 -25.09 -1.20 -11.09
CA ILE A 94 -26.30 -0.62 -10.49
C ILE A 94 -27.39 -0.61 -11.55
N PHE A 95 -28.56 -1.13 -11.19
CA PHE A 95 -29.72 -1.24 -12.08
C PHE A 95 -30.89 -0.44 -11.48
N GLY A 96 -31.31 0.61 -12.19
CA GLY A 96 -32.48 1.43 -11.86
C GLY A 96 -32.46 2.13 -10.49
N GLY A 97 -31.30 2.24 -9.83
CA GLY A 97 -31.18 2.77 -8.47
C GLY A 97 -31.84 1.88 -7.39
N LYS A 98 -32.18 0.63 -7.72
CA LYS A 98 -32.86 -0.32 -6.83
C LYS A 98 -32.01 -1.53 -6.50
N ARG A 99 -31.28 -2.04 -7.50
CA ARG A 99 -30.37 -3.18 -7.37
C ARG A 99 -28.94 -2.72 -7.52
N ALA A 100 -28.08 -3.17 -6.62
CA ALA A 100 -26.64 -2.98 -6.71
C ALA A 100 -25.92 -4.32 -6.55
N ILE A 101 -24.87 -4.51 -7.35
CA ILE A 101 -23.94 -5.63 -7.25
C ILE A 101 -22.56 -5.03 -7.03
N VAL A 102 -21.86 -5.51 -6.00
CA VAL A 102 -20.45 -5.19 -5.75
C VAL A 102 -19.70 -6.52 -5.62
N THR A 103 -18.64 -6.68 -6.40
CA THR A 103 -17.97 -7.98 -6.55
C THR A 103 -16.49 -7.81 -6.88
N SER A 104 -15.73 -8.89 -6.77
CA SER A 104 -14.40 -9.00 -7.38
C SER A 104 -14.45 -9.30 -8.88
N ALA A 105 -15.59 -9.78 -9.39
CA ALA A 105 -15.77 -10.18 -10.78
C ALA A 105 -15.75 -8.99 -11.76
N ASN A 106 -14.80 -8.99 -12.70
CA ASN A 106 -14.79 -8.05 -13.83
C ASN A 106 -15.85 -8.43 -14.88
N LEU A 107 -16.18 -7.52 -15.80
CA LEU A 107 -17.09 -7.79 -16.93
C LEU A 107 -16.39 -8.60 -18.03
N THR A 108 -15.97 -9.81 -17.69
CA THR A 108 -15.19 -10.74 -18.51
C THR A 108 -15.71 -12.16 -18.37
N GLU A 109 -15.58 -13.00 -19.41
CA GLU A 109 -16.08 -14.38 -19.35
C GLU A 109 -15.43 -15.20 -18.23
N ALA A 110 -14.12 -15.06 -18.02
CA ALA A 110 -13.41 -15.77 -16.96
C ALA A 110 -13.99 -15.43 -15.58
N ALA A 111 -14.21 -14.14 -15.29
CA ALA A 111 -14.80 -13.70 -14.03
C ALA A 111 -16.27 -14.14 -13.86
N MET A 112 -17.03 -14.21 -14.96
CA MET A 112 -18.44 -14.60 -14.91
C MET A 112 -18.66 -16.10 -14.71
N PHE A 113 -17.74 -16.95 -15.17
CA PHE A 113 -17.98 -18.40 -15.25
C PHE A 113 -16.88 -19.30 -14.68
N GLN A 114 -15.64 -18.82 -14.50
CA GLN A 114 -14.49 -19.67 -14.20
C GLN A 114 -13.80 -19.31 -12.87
N ASN A 115 -13.57 -18.02 -12.65
CA ASN A 115 -12.85 -17.54 -11.47
C ASN A 115 -13.64 -17.77 -10.18
N LYS A 116 -12.90 -17.85 -9.07
CA LYS A 116 -13.47 -17.77 -7.72
C LYS A 116 -13.59 -16.30 -7.36
N GLU A 117 -14.81 -15.79 -7.45
CA GLU A 117 -15.15 -14.39 -7.22
C GLU A 117 -16.08 -14.29 -6.02
N PHE A 118 -16.07 -13.19 -5.30
CA PHE A 118 -16.93 -13.01 -4.12
C PHE A 118 -17.45 -11.58 -4.03
N GLY A 119 -18.66 -11.44 -3.49
CA GLY A 119 -19.29 -10.15 -3.29
C GLY A 119 -20.73 -10.28 -2.84
N PHE A 120 -21.55 -9.29 -3.20
CA PHE A 120 -22.96 -9.31 -2.89
C PHE A 120 -23.81 -8.74 -4.03
N ALA A 121 -25.07 -9.16 -4.04
CA ALA A 121 -26.16 -8.51 -4.74
C ALA A 121 -27.17 -8.01 -3.70
N ALA A 122 -27.67 -6.79 -3.89
CA ALA A 122 -28.61 -6.16 -2.98
C ALA A 122 -29.76 -5.50 -3.76
N ASP A 123 -30.99 -5.87 -3.42
CA ASP A 123 -32.25 -5.21 -3.81
C ASP A 123 -32.69 -4.27 -2.68
N ASP A 124 -31.76 -3.45 -2.21
CA ASP A 124 -31.95 -2.54 -1.09
C ASP A 124 -31.70 -1.10 -1.57
N HIS A 125 -32.72 -0.25 -1.42
CA HIS A 125 -32.66 1.15 -1.86
C HIS A 125 -31.55 1.95 -1.18
N PHE A 126 -31.26 1.69 0.09
CA PHE A 126 -30.20 2.39 0.79
C PHE A 126 -28.84 1.98 0.23
N ILE A 127 -28.59 0.67 0.06
CA ILE A 127 -27.34 0.17 -0.52
C ILE A 127 -27.16 0.68 -1.97
N ALA A 128 -28.22 0.62 -2.78
CA ALA A 128 -28.19 1.11 -4.15
C ALA A 128 -27.90 2.62 -4.22
N ALA A 129 -28.52 3.42 -3.35
CA ALA A 129 -28.24 4.86 -3.27
C ALA A 129 -26.79 5.16 -2.86
N GLN A 130 -26.23 4.40 -1.92
CA GLN A 130 -24.83 4.55 -1.53
C GLN A 130 -23.87 4.20 -2.68
N CYS A 131 -24.14 3.11 -3.40
CA CYS A 131 -23.39 2.72 -4.59
C CYS A 131 -23.48 3.80 -5.69
N GLN A 132 -24.67 4.34 -5.90
CA GLN A 132 -24.89 5.43 -6.87
C GLN A 132 -24.16 6.71 -6.48
N ASN A 133 -24.18 7.10 -5.20
CA ASN A 133 -23.41 8.25 -4.70
C ASN A 133 -21.91 8.08 -4.95
N TYR A 134 -21.37 6.88 -4.78
CA TYR A 134 -19.98 6.59 -5.12
C TYR A 134 -19.73 6.72 -6.63
N PHE A 135 -20.61 6.16 -7.48
CA PHE A 135 -20.54 6.31 -8.93
C PHE A 135 -20.56 7.78 -9.36
N ASP A 136 -21.54 8.56 -8.88
CA ASP A 136 -21.75 9.94 -9.30
C ASP A 136 -20.58 10.85 -8.88
N ARG A 137 -19.87 10.56 -7.79
CA ARG A 137 -18.65 11.28 -7.41
C ARG A 137 -17.51 11.03 -8.39
N LEU A 138 -17.25 9.77 -8.74
CA LEU A 138 -16.26 9.45 -9.77
C LEU A 138 -16.64 10.07 -11.11
N TRP A 139 -17.93 9.99 -11.46
CA TRP A 139 -18.46 10.56 -12.68
C TRP A 139 -18.30 12.09 -12.73
N ALA A 140 -18.66 12.81 -11.66
CA ALA A 140 -18.54 14.26 -11.58
C ALA A 140 -17.09 14.76 -11.53
N SER A 141 -16.17 13.91 -11.06
CA SER A 141 -14.73 14.21 -11.00
C SER A 141 -14.00 13.97 -12.33
N THR A 142 -14.69 13.41 -13.31
CA THR A 142 -14.19 13.19 -14.66
C THR A 142 -15.00 14.02 -15.66
N ARG A 143 -14.42 14.37 -16.80
CA ARG A 143 -15.03 15.27 -17.79
C ARG A 143 -15.00 14.69 -19.21
N HIS A 144 -14.06 13.81 -19.51
CA HIS A 144 -13.85 13.29 -20.87
C HIS A 144 -14.74 12.09 -21.15
N ASP A 145 -15.79 12.31 -21.95
CA ASP A 145 -16.60 11.23 -22.52
C ASP A 145 -15.84 10.60 -23.70
N LEU A 146 -15.68 9.28 -23.67
CA LEU A 146 -15.00 8.52 -24.72
C LEU A 146 -15.71 8.68 -26.07
N SER A 147 -14.92 8.96 -27.11
CA SER A 147 -15.40 8.98 -28.49
C SER A 147 -14.86 7.79 -29.30
N GLN A 148 -15.51 7.48 -30.44
CA GLN A 148 -14.96 6.49 -31.38
C GLN A 148 -13.59 6.94 -31.95
N ALA A 149 -13.35 8.25 -32.06
CA ALA A 149 -12.07 8.79 -32.50
C ALA A 149 -10.94 8.49 -31.51
N ASP A 150 -11.22 8.52 -30.21
CA ASP A 150 -10.25 8.14 -29.18
C ASP A 150 -9.87 6.66 -29.32
N ILE A 151 -10.86 5.78 -29.49
CA ILE A 151 -10.62 4.34 -29.67
C ILE A 151 -9.77 4.10 -30.92
N GLU A 152 -10.06 4.77 -32.02
CA GLU A 152 -9.29 4.63 -33.25
C GLU A 152 -7.85 5.14 -33.09
N ARG A 153 -7.67 6.26 -32.40
CA ARG A 153 -6.34 6.75 -32.02
C ARG A 153 -5.58 5.72 -31.19
N TRP A 154 -6.24 5.06 -30.23
CA TRP A 154 -5.61 4.01 -29.43
C TRP A 154 -5.23 2.78 -30.26
N ARG A 155 -6.07 2.37 -31.22
CA ARG A 155 -5.72 1.31 -32.18
C ARG A 155 -4.47 1.66 -32.98
N GLN A 156 -4.34 2.90 -33.43
CA GLN A 156 -3.15 3.37 -34.15
C GLN A 156 -1.90 3.33 -33.26
N ILE A 157 -2.00 3.75 -31.99
CA ILE A 157 -0.89 3.66 -31.02
C ILE A 157 -0.47 2.19 -30.79
N LEU A 158 -1.43 1.27 -30.74
CA LEU A 158 -1.18 -0.15 -30.46
C LEU A 158 -0.80 -0.98 -31.71
N ALA A 159 -1.01 -0.47 -32.92
CA ALA A 159 -0.73 -1.19 -34.16
C ALA A 159 0.72 -1.72 -34.27
N PRO A 160 1.78 -0.95 -33.89
CA PRO A 160 3.15 -1.45 -33.92
C PRO A 160 3.41 -2.59 -32.93
N TYR A 161 2.78 -2.55 -31.75
CA TYR A 161 2.99 -3.52 -30.67
C TYR A 161 2.43 -4.91 -30.99
N ARG A 162 1.44 -4.99 -31.89
CA ARG A 162 0.86 -6.26 -32.35
C ARG A 162 1.76 -7.02 -33.33
N VAL A 163 2.80 -6.38 -33.90
CA VAL A 163 3.66 -6.93 -34.96
C VAL A 163 5.02 -7.40 -34.42
N GLY A 164 5.22 -7.42 -33.10
CA GLY A 164 6.32 -8.19 -32.47
C GLY A 164 7.50 -7.39 -31.92
N THR A 165 7.40 -6.07 -31.71
CA THR A 165 8.44 -5.31 -31.00
C THR A 165 8.25 -5.44 -29.48
N ARG A 166 9.16 -6.18 -28.85
CA ARG A 166 9.19 -6.56 -27.43
C ARG A 166 9.93 -5.56 -26.53
N ASP A 167 9.95 -4.27 -26.88
CA ASP A 167 10.57 -3.29 -26.00
C ASP A 167 9.60 -2.88 -24.89
N SER A 168 10.09 -2.91 -23.65
CA SER A 168 9.38 -2.67 -22.40
C SER A 168 9.02 -1.19 -22.20
N ILE A 169 8.34 -0.58 -23.18
CA ILE A 169 7.85 0.79 -23.10
C ILE A 169 6.51 0.75 -22.38
N SER A 170 6.41 1.44 -21.24
CA SER A 170 5.14 1.64 -20.55
C SER A 170 4.19 2.43 -21.46
N LEU A 171 3.07 1.81 -21.84
CA LEU A 171 2.03 2.49 -22.63
C LEU A 171 1.25 3.49 -21.74
N PRO A 172 0.68 4.56 -22.33
CA PRO A 172 -0.06 5.57 -21.57
C PRO A 172 -1.40 5.04 -21.02
N ASP A 173 -1.85 5.63 -19.91
CA ASP A 173 -3.23 5.55 -19.44
C ASP A 173 -3.91 6.90 -19.73
N PHE A 174 -4.98 6.89 -20.51
CA PHE A 174 -5.73 8.09 -20.91
C PHE A 174 -6.86 8.45 -19.93
N GLY A 175 -6.96 7.75 -18.79
CA GLY A 175 -7.93 8.07 -17.76
C GLY A 175 -7.64 9.39 -17.07
N GLU A 176 -8.65 9.94 -16.40
CA GLU A 176 -8.50 11.10 -15.53
C GLU A 176 -8.18 10.62 -14.10
N THR A 177 -7.26 11.32 -13.43
CA THR A 177 -6.94 11.05 -12.02
C THR A 177 -7.97 11.72 -11.13
N VAL A 178 -8.65 10.93 -10.28
CA VAL A 178 -9.69 11.42 -9.38
C VAL A 178 -9.17 11.47 -7.95
N ASN A 179 -9.11 12.67 -7.38
CA ASN A 179 -8.83 12.90 -5.97
C ASN A 179 -10.16 13.07 -5.20
N SER A 180 -10.95 12.00 -5.08
CA SER A 180 -12.24 12.06 -4.36
C SER A 180 -12.12 11.40 -2.98
N THR A 181 -12.50 12.12 -1.92
CA THR A 181 -12.65 11.54 -0.58
C THR A 181 -13.80 10.53 -0.57
N SER A 182 -13.57 9.34 -0.02
CA SER A 182 -14.56 8.26 0.03
C SER A 182 -15.84 8.72 0.74
N PRO A 183 -17.05 8.45 0.18
CA PRO A 183 -18.32 8.76 0.85
C PRO A 183 -18.55 7.90 2.10
N PHE A 184 -17.89 6.75 2.19
CA PHE A 184 -18.01 5.80 3.28
C PHE A 184 -17.16 6.16 4.50
N VAL A 185 -16.43 7.26 4.39
CA VAL A 185 -15.41 7.64 5.34
C VAL A 185 -15.79 8.97 5.95
N LEU A 186 -16.23 8.93 7.22
CA LEU A 186 -16.64 10.11 8.00
C LEU A 186 -15.46 11.05 8.30
N GLU A 187 -14.24 10.51 8.31
CA GLU A 187 -12.98 11.25 8.46
C GLU A 187 -11.97 10.64 7.49
N PRO A 188 -11.32 11.42 6.59
CA PRO A 188 -10.47 10.88 5.53
C PRO A 188 -9.55 9.78 6.10
N PRO A 189 -9.45 8.60 5.45
CA PRO A 189 -8.52 7.59 5.91
C PRO A 189 -7.17 8.31 5.92
N THR A 190 -6.52 8.32 7.05
CA THR A 190 -5.13 8.75 7.07
C THR A 190 -4.41 7.62 6.34
N ASP A 191 -4.27 7.74 5.01
CA ASP A 191 -3.51 6.77 4.19
C ASP A 191 -2.06 6.66 4.70
N ALA A 192 -1.64 7.63 5.53
CA ALA A 192 -0.48 7.52 6.38
C ALA A 192 -0.88 6.99 7.77
N PRO A 193 -0.13 6.03 8.33
CA PRO A 193 -0.34 5.56 9.70
C PRO A 193 -0.31 6.75 10.66
N MET A 194 -1.03 6.64 11.79
CA MET A 194 -1.01 7.66 12.85
C MET A 194 0.42 8.04 13.26
N GLN A 195 1.36 7.11 13.12
CA GLN A 195 2.78 7.35 13.32
C GLN A 195 3.63 6.51 12.36
N SER A 196 4.67 7.14 11.80
CA SER A 196 5.71 6.44 11.03
C SER A 196 7.10 7.00 11.33
N PHE A 197 8.09 6.13 11.32
CA PHE A 197 9.47 6.47 11.60
C PHE A 197 10.42 5.85 10.59
N VAL A 198 11.58 6.47 10.44
CA VAL A 198 12.77 5.79 9.91
C VAL A 198 13.71 5.47 11.06
N LYS A 199 14.01 4.18 11.22
CA LYS A 199 15.03 3.67 12.13
C LYS A 199 16.38 3.62 11.41
N PHE A 200 17.40 4.22 12.02
CA PHE A 200 18.75 4.23 11.47
C PHE A 200 19.58 3.08 12.04
N PHE A 201 20.17 2.28 11.15
CA PHE A 201 21.12 1.23 11.45
C PHE A 201 22.52 1.63 10.98
N GLY A 202 23.52 1.31 11.79
CA GLY A 202 24.91 1.67 11.56
C GLY A 202 25.34 2.95 12.25
N ARG A 203 26.64 3.21 12.19
CA ARG A 203 27.31 4.37 12.76
C ARG A 203 28.22 4.98 11.71
N ALA A 204 28.72 6.18 11.96
CA ALA A 204 29.61 6.88 11.02
C ALA A 204 30.89 6.09 10.70
N ASP A 205 31.39 5.31 11.66
CA ASP A 205 32.54 4.40 11.55
C ASP A 205 32.18 3.01 10.99
N ASN A 206 30.90 2.76 10.70
CA ASN A 206 30.38 1.47 10.25
C ASN A 206 29.45 1.64 9.03
N ARG A 207 29.87 2.45 8.07
CA ARG A 207 29.17 2.64 6.79
C ARG A 207 29.49 1.49 5.84
N VAL A 208 28.49 1.04 5.08
CA VAL A 208 28.61 -0.09 4.14
C VAL A 208 28.51 0.35 2.68
N SER A 209 28.96 -0.52 1.78
CA SER A 209 28.80 -0.36 0.34
C SER A 209 27.34 -0.61 -0.08
N LEU A 210 26.91 0.02 -1.17
CA LEU A 210 25.59 -0.20 -1.76
C LEU A 210 25.41 -1.62 -2.34
N SER A 211 26.50 -2.36 -2.53
CA SER A 211 26.48 -3.73 -3.04
C SER A 211 26.17 -4.79 -1.97
N MET A 212 26.19 -4.42 -0.68
CA MET A 212 25.83 -5.33 0.42
C MET A 212 24.39 -5.83 0.24
N GLY A 213 24.18 -7.13 0.46
CA GLY A 213 22.86 -7.76 0.43
C GLY A 213 21.96 -7.24 1.56
N ILE A 214 20.69 -7.02 1.27
CA ILE A 214 19.72 -6.61 2.29
C ILE A 214 19.46 -7.75 3.29
N ASP A 215 19.48 -9.00 2.83
CA ASP A 215 19.43 -10.18 3.69
C ASP A 215 20.56 -10.21 4.73
N GLU A 216 21.79 -9.90 4.30
CA GLU A 216 22.94 -9.78 5.20
C GLU A 216 22.71 -8.71 6.27
N GLU A 217 22.20 -7.53 5.91
CA GLU A 217 21.91 -6.47 6.87
C GLU A 217 20.76 -6.87 7.82
N VAL A 218 19.73 -7.54 7.33
CA VAL A 218 18.60 -8.02 8.14
C VAL A 218 19.09 -9.02 9.19
N ILE A 219 19.85 -10.05 8.77
CA ILE A 219 20.43 -11.06 9.68
C ILE A 219 21.35 -10.39 10.69
N ARG A 220 22.26 -9.53 10.23
CA ARG A 220 23.23 -8.86 11.09
C ARG A 220 22.56 -8.00 12.15
N SER A 221 21.55 -7.22 11.76
CA SER A 221 20.89 -6.26 12.65
C SER A 221 19.77 -6.87 13.50
N GLY A 222 19.18 -7.99 13.07
CA GLY A 222 17.95 -8.54 13.67
C GLY A 222 16.71 -7.69 13.37
N SER A 223 16.74 -6.88 12.31
CA SER A 223 15.71 -5.88 12.02
C SER A 223 14.36 -6.49 11.62
N HIS A 224 14.33 -7.77 11.28
CA HIS A 224 13.10 -8.53 11.01
C HIS A 224 12.27 -8.81 12.26
N TRP A 225 12.84 -8.69 13.47
CA TRP A 225 12.07 -8.88 14.71
C TRP A 225 12.22 -7.74 15.72
N ALA A 226 13.27 -6.90 15.64
CA ALA A 226 13.37 -5.69 16.46
C ALA A 226 14.20 -4.55 15.85
N CYS A 227 13.75 -3.32 16.12
CA CYS A 227 14.54 -2.10 15.97
C CYS A 227 15.27 -1.78 17.28
N THR A 228 16.61 -1.74 17.26
CA THR A 228 17.44 -1.55 18.46
C THR A 228 17.82 -0.09 18.73
N TYR A 229 17.88 0.30 19.99
CA TYR A 229 18.13 1.68 20.44
C TYR A 229 19.25 1.72 21.48
N PRO A 230 20.03 2.80 21.53
CA PRO A 230 21.22 2.88 22.37
C PRO A 230 20.84 2.95 23.84
N SER A 231 21.71 2.47 24.74
CA SER A 231 21.46 2.36 26.19
C SER A 231 21.00 3.66 26.87
N GLY A 232 21.38 4.82 26.33
CA GLY A 232 20.95 6.13 26.83
C GLY A 232 19.63 6.66 26.25
N LYS A 233 18.97 5.95 25.31
CA LYS A 233 17.76 6.45 24.62
C LYS A 233 16.72 5.35 24.45
N ARG A 234 15.78 5.28 25.39
CA ARG A 234 14.60 4.40 25.25
C ARG A 234 13.60 4.96 24.22
N PRO A 235 13.01 4.11 23.37
CA PRO A 235 12.11 4.51 22.29
C PRO A 235 10.67 4.78 22.77
N ARG A 236 10.50 5.67 23.76
CA ARG A 236 9.19 5.98 24.38
C ARG A 236 8.18 6.66 23.45
N GLN A 237 8.61 7.12 22.27
CA GLN A 237 7.75 7.82 21.32
C GLN A 237 7.00 6.87 20.38
N VAL A 238 7.44 5.62 20.27
CA VAL A 238 6.89 4.64 19.32
C VAL A 238 5.69 3.95 19.95
N ARG A 239 4.52 4.11 19.33
CA ARG A 239 3.28 3.45 19.74
C ARG A 239 3.08 2.11 19.04
N GLU A 240 2.21 1.28 19.62
CA GLU A 240 1.71 0.08 18.95
C GLU A 240 1.11 0.46 17.57
N GLY A 241 1.44 -0.33 16.54
CA GLY A 241 0.92 -0.12 15.20
C GLY A 241 1.64 0.96 14.37
N ALA A 242 2.67 1.62 14.89
CA ALA A 242 3.45 2.56 14.08
C ALA A 242 4.25 1.84 12.98
N ILE A 243 4.40 2.48 11.82
CA ILE A 243 5.21 1.93 10.73
C ILE A 243 6.68 2.29 10.94
N MET A 244 7.54 1.28 10.98
CA MET A 244 8.98 1.41 11.12
C MET A 244 9.63 1.11 9.78
N PHE A 245 10.22 2.12 9.14
CA PHE A 245 11.13 1.92 8.01
C PHE A 245 12.54 1.67 8.51
N MET A 246 13.22 0.66 7.97
CA MET A 246 14.60 0.33 8.34
C MET A 246 15.56 0.93 7.34
N ALA A 247 16.52 1.73 7.81
CA ALA A 247 17.49 2.39 6.94
C ALA A 247 18.94 2.10 7.36
N ARG A 248 19.79 1.76 6.39
CA ARG A 248 21.20 1.46 6.59
C ARG A 248 22.07 2.64 6.20
N MET A 249 22.99 3.05 7.07
CA MET A 249 23.99 4.07 6.73
C MET A 249 25.01 3.53 5.72
N VAL A 250 25.17 4.21 4.59
CA VAL A 250 26.06 3.81 3.50
C VAL A 250 27.19 4.82 3.28
N GLN A 251 28.24 4.38 2.59
CA GLN A 251 29.40 5.21 2.24
C GLN A 251 29.04 6.22 1.13
N ALA A 252 28.32 5.74 0.12
CA ALA A 252 27.90 6.56 -1.02
C ALA A 252 27.05 7.74 -0.56
N ARG A 253 27.42 8.95 -0.99
CA ARG A 253 26.72 10.22 -0.70
C ARG A 253 26.54 10.52 0.80
N SER A 254 27.25 9.80 1.68
CA SER A 254 26.99 9.79 3.13
C SER A 254 25.52 9.54 3.50
N ASP A 255 24.83 8.71 2.70
CA ASP A 255 23.38 8.51 2.72
C ASP A 255 22.93 7.45 3.75
N TYR A 256 21.62 7.35 3.89
CA TYR A 256 20.91 6.20 4.45
C TYR A 256 20.01 5.61 3.37
N ILE A 257 20.05 4.30 3.22
CA ILE A 257 19.17 3.59 2.29
C ILE A 257 18.11 2.83 3.07
N ILE A 258 16.84 3.15 2.82
CA ILE A 258 15.69 2.44 3.38
C ILE A 258 15.51 1.15 2.58
N TYR A 259 15.53 0.01 3.28
CA TYR A 259 15.56 -1.31 2.66
C TYR A 259 14.36 -2.20 3.00
N GLY A 260 13.49 -1.74 3.91
CA GLY A 260 12.26 -2.43 4.25
C GLY A 260 11.43 -1.69 5.30
N ARG A 261 10.34 -2.32 5.70
CA ARG A 261 9.40 -1.80 6.70
C ARG A 261 8.86 -2.92 7.58
N ALA A 262 8.37 -2.58 8.76
CA ALA A 262 7.58 -3.46 9.62
C ALA A 262 6.62 -2.64 10.48
N ILE A 263 5.74 -3.32 11.23
CA ILE A 263 4.81 -2.72 12.18
C ILE A 263 5.40 -2.85 13.59
N SER A 264 5.44 -1.78 14.36
CA SER A 264 5.98 -1.80 15.72
C SER A 264 4.99 -2.29 16.75
N ARG A 265 5.54 -2.95 17.77
CA ARG A 265 4.93 -3.05 19.09
C ARG A 265 5.44 -1.93 19.99
N GLU A 266 4.62 -1.47 20.93
CA GLU A 266 5.05 -0.50 21.93
C GLU A 266 6.19 -1.08 22.80
N HIS A 267 7.21 -0.26 23.09
CA HIS A 267 8.34 -0.68 23.93
C HIS A 267 7.91 -0.85 25.38
N ARG A 268 8.06 -2.07 25.90
CA ARG A 268 7.86 -2.41 27.30
C ARG A 268 9.22 -2.50 28.00
N PRO A 269 9.52 -1.60 28.95
CA PRO A 269 10.76 -1.67 29.71
C PRO A 269 10.96 -3.07 30.33
N ILE A 270 12.23 -3.51 30.44
CA ILE A 270 12.61 -4.85 30.92
C ILE A 270 12.30 -5.97 29.92
N LEU A 271 11.05 -6.09 29.43
CA LEU A 271 10.67 -7.14 28.47
C LEU A 271 11.28 -6.95 27.09
N ASP A 272 11.46 -5.70 26.67
CA ASP A 272 12.01 -5.34 25.37
C ASP A 272 13.43 -4.77 25.53
N ASP A 273 14.19 -5.32 26.47
CA ASP A 273 15.62 -5.08 26.63
C ASP A 273 16.42 -6.36 26.30
N ALA A 274 17.65 -6.18 25.81
CA ALA A 274 18.55 -7.27 25.46
C ALA A 274 18.86 -8.15 26.66
N THR A 275 18.66 -9.46 26.49
CA THR A 275 19.09 -10.46 27.48
C THR A 275 20.58 -10.76 27.36
N PRO A 276 21.23 -11.40 28.37
CA PRO A 276 22.59 -11.91 28.22
C PRO A 276 22.74 -12.87 27.03
N ALA A 277 21.70 -13.69 26.75
CA ALA A 277 21.66 -14.56 25.58
C ALA A 277 21.69 -13.74 24.27
N ASP A 278 20.91 -12.66 24.19
CA ASP A 278 20.93 -11.75 23.04
C ASP A 278 22.32 -11.14 22.81
N VAL A 279 22.99 -10.71 23.88
CA VAL A 279 24.33 -10.11 23.83
C VAL A 279 25.37 -11.16 23.41
N SER A 280 25.22 -12.42 23.82
CA SER A 280 26.12 -13.51 23.39
C SER A 280 26.06 -13.77 21.88
N VAL A 281 24.88 -13.64 21.27
CA VAL A 281 24.70 -13.78 19.82
C VAL A 281 25.18 -12.51 19.10
N ARG A 282 24.94 -11.33 19.68
CA ARG A 282 25.32 -10.03 19.09
C ARG A 282 25.87 -9.08 20.14
N VAL A 283 27.19 -9.11 20.33
CA VAL A 283 27.92 -8.33 21.36
C VAL A 283 27.58 -6.84 21.35
N TRP A 284 27.36 -6.25 20.17
CA TRP A 284 27.03 -4.83 20.05
C TRP A 284 25.71 -4.42 20.74
N LYS A 285 24.84 -5.37 21.08
CA LYS A 285 23.59 -5.13 21.82
C LYS A 285 23.83 -4.64 23.25
N GLU A 286 25.02 -4.83 23.81
CA GLU A 286 25.42 -4.18 25.08
C GLU A 286 25.27 -2.65 25.00
N ASN A 287 25.62 -2.08 23.84
CA ASN A 287 25.49 -0.64 23.58
C ASN A 287 24.11 -0.24 23.02
N TRP A 288 23.34 -1.21 22.51
CA TRP A 288 22.03 -1.03 21.90
C TRP A 288 20.98 -2.00 22.46
N PRO A 289 20.71 -1.94 23.77
CA PRO A 289 19.94 -2.98 24.44
C PRO A 289 18.43 -2.81 24.28
N HIS A 290 17.93 -1.62 23.97
CA HIS A 290 16.48 -1.37 23.98
C HIS A 290 15.83 -1.70 22.65
N TYR A 291 14.69 -2.36 22.66
CA TYR A 291 13.99 -2.82 21.48
C TYR A 291 12.63 -2.15 21.31
N VAL A 292 12.34 -1.76 20.07
CA VAL A 292 10.98 -1.79 19.57
C VAL A 292 10.84 -3.11 18.83
N ARG A 293 10.05 -4.04 19.36
CA ARG A 293 9.75 -5.28 18.63
C ARG A 293 8.91 -4.96 17.41
N VAL A 294 9.08 -5.71 16.34
CA VAL A 294 8.31 -5.52 15.11
C VAL A 294 7.67 -6.83 14.67
N HIS A 295 6.60 -6.71 13.89
CA HIS A 295 5.92 -7.81 13.23
C HIS A 295 5.52 -7.39 11.80
N ASP A 296 5.10 -8.37 11.00
CA ASP A 296 4.84 -8.22 9.56
C ASP A 296 5.96 -7.47 8.79
N PRO A 297 7.24 -7.86 8.99
CA PRO A 297 8.33 -7.25 8.26
C PRO A 297 8.28 -7.60 6.77
N VAL A 298 8.62 -6.61 5.93
CA VAL A 298 8.80 -6.78 4.49
C VAL A 298 10.08 -6.07 4.07
N PHE A 299 10.98 -6.81 3.43
CA PHE A 299 12.28 -6.34 2.97
C PHE A 299 12.48 -6.66 1.49
N ILE A 300 13.23 -5.81 0.79
CA ILE A 300 13.58 -6.04 -0.62
C ILE A 300 14.56 -7.23 -0.72
N ASN A 301 14.31 -8.14 -1.65
CA ASN A 301 15.24 -9.22 -1.98
C ASN A 301 16.31 -8.76 -2.98
N GLY A 302 17.30 -8.01 -2.50
CA GLY A 302 18.35 -7.47 -3.37
C GLY A 302 19.46 -6.73 -2.61
N PRO A 303 20.38 -6.07 -3.34
CA PRO A 303 21.42 -5.24 -2.73
C PRO A 303 20.85 -3.94 -2.16
N LEU A 304 21.57 -3.27 -1.25
CA LEU A 304 21.19 -1.96 -0.73
C LEU A 304 20.97 -0.91 -1.84
N SER A 305 21.62 -1.02 -3.01
CA SER A 305 21.34 -0.15 -4.16
C SER A 305 19.90 -0.24 -4.69
N ALA A 306 19.15 -1.29 -4.35
CA ALA A 306 17.74 -1.44 -4.70
C ALA A 306 16.80 -0.68 -3.72
N GLY A 307 17.32 -0.24 -2.58
CA GLY A 307 16.55 0.49 -1.58
C GLY A 307 16.33 1.96 -1.93
N VAL A 308 15.64 2.66 -1.03
CA VAL A 308 15.21 4.04 -1.23
C VAL A 308 16.19 5.01 -0.57
N SER A 309 16.74 5.95 -1.34
CA SER A 309 17.67 6.98 -0.86
C SER A 309 16.97 8.02 0.00
N MET A 310 17.47 8.20 1.24
CA MET A 310 17.00 9.29 2.10
C MET A 310 17.51 10.65 1.66
N VAL A 311 18.71 10.73 1.08
CA VAL A 311 19.20 12.00 0.50
C VAL A 311 18.26 12.48 -0.60
N ASP A 312 17.77 11.59 -1.46
CA ASP A 312 16.83 11.96 -2.52
C ASP A 312 15.51 12.45 -1.92
N MET A 313 14.96 11.71 -0.95
CA MET A 313 13.77 12.14 -0.19
C MET A 313 13.95 13.53 0.41
N MET A 314 15.06 13.75 1.12
CA MET A 314 15.34 15.02 1.79
C MET A 314 15.57 16.17 0.82
N THR A 315 16.06 15.88 -0.38
CA THR A 315 16.27 16.86 -1.44
C THR A 315 14.94 17.26 -2.08
N GLU A 316 14.05 16.30 -2.32
CA GLU A 316 12.74 16.53 -2.95
C GLU A 316 11.73 17.18 -1.98
N LEU A 317 11.66 16.69 -0.74
CA LEU A 317 10.64 17.12 0.24
C LEU A 317 11.11 18.26 1.16
N GLY A 318 12.42 18.47 1.28
CA GLY A 318 12.98 19.50 2.14
C GLY A 318 12.46 19.40 3.60
N PRO A 319 11.95 20.50 4.20
CA PRO A 319 11.42 20.48 5.57
C PRO A 319 10.24 19.55 5.79
N ASN A 320 9.55 19.13 4.73
CA ASN A 320 8.44 18.17 4.82
C ASN A 320 8.91 16.72 4.94
N SER A 321 10.22 16.46 5.03
CA SER A 321 10.74 15.10 5.22
C SER A 321 10.40 14.51 6.58
N PHE A 322 10.44 15.33 7.65
CA PHE A 322 10.31 14.88 9.03
C PHE A 322 9.34 15.76 9.82
N ALA A 323 8.63 15.14 10.77
CA ALA A 323 7.64 15.84 11.58
C ALA A 323 8.21 17.05 12.35
N PRO A 324 9.43 16.99 12.94
CA PRO A 324 10.01 18.16 13.61
C PRO A 324 10.32 19.33 12.66
N THR A 325 10.84 19.05 11.46
CA THR A 325 11.18 20.12 10.48
C THR A 325 9.93 20.75 9.88
N GLN A 326 8.87 19.97 9.65
CA GLN A 326 7.58 20.47 9.17
C GLN A 326 6.87 21.31 10.25
N ARG A 327 6.91 20.88 11.52
CA ARG A 327 6.39 21.69 12.63
C ARG A 327 7.10 23.04 12.74
N ASN A 328 8.42 23.07 12.59
CA ASN A 328 9.18 24.31 12.58
C ASN A 328 8.82 25.22 11.40
N LEU A 329 8.57 24.64 10.22
CA LEU A 329 8.11 25.39 9.04
C LEU A 329 6.74 26.03 9.31
N ASN A 330 5.79 25.27 9.85
CA ASN A 330 4.43 25.73 10.12
C ASN A 330 4.38 26.78 11.24
N ALA A 331 5.26 26.67 12.24
CA ALA A 331 5.30 27.59 13.37
C ALA A 331 5.95 28.95 13.04
N GLY A 332 6.71 29.05 11.94
CA GLY A 332 7.37 30.30 11.52
C GLY A 332 8.44 30.84 12.48
N SER A 333 8.79 30.11 13.54
CA SER A 333 9.56 30.60 14.70
C SER A 333 11.09 30.42 14.59
N GLY A 334 11.63 30.27 13.37
CA GLY A 334 13.08 30.19 13.14
C GLY A 334 13.75 28.87 13.57
N GLY A 335 12.97 27.81 13.81
CA GLY A 335 13.48 26.48 14.12
C GLY A 335 14.26 25.83 12.97
N ASN A 336 14.98 24.73 13.23
CA ASN A 336 15.74 24.04 12.18
C ASN A 336 14.79 23.46 11.10
N LEU A 337 14.95 23.92 9.87
CA LEU A 337 14.22 23.45 8.69
C LEU A 337 15.03 22.43 7.86
N ASN A 338 16.32 22.27 8.13
CA ASN A 338 17.19 21.41 7.33
C ASN A 338 17.06 19.95 7.80
N PRO A 339 16.54 19.03 6.95
CA PRO A 339 16.31 17.64 7.33
C PRO A 339 17.62 16.88 7.62
N ARG A 340 18.73 17.20 6.92
CA ARG A 340 20.05 16.59 7.21
C ARG A 340 20.54 16.94 8.62
N ARG A 341 20.32 18.18 9.05
CA ARG A 341 20.67 18.59 10.42
C ARG A 341 19.76 17.92 11.46
N ALA A 342 18.49 17.69 11.12
CA ALA A 342 17.51 17.13 12.04
C ALA A 342 17.85 15.69 12.46
N ILE A 343 18.39 14.87 11.55
CA ILE A 343 18.69 13.46 11.82
C ILE A 343 20.02 13.21 12.55
N MET A 344 20.86 14.23 12.73
CA MET A 344 22.19 14.06 13.33
C MET A 344 22.12 13.49 14.74
N ARG A 345 22.88 12.41 14.99
CA ARG A 345 22.98 11.74 16.30
C ARG A 345 21.64 11.23 16.85
N LYS A 346 20.65 10.99 15.98
CA LYS A 346 19.36 10.40 16.34
C LYS A 346 19.36 8.91 15.96
N PRO A 347 18.75 8.03 16.78
CA PRO A 347 18.62 6.62 16.43
C PRO A 347 17.45 6.35 15.47
N HIS A 348 16.50 7.28 15.38
CA HIS A 348 15.32 7.25 14.50
C HIS A 348 14.81 8.67 14.26
N MET A 349 13.90 8.84 13.31
CA MET A 349 13.21 10.10 13.05
C MET A 349 11.75 9.87 12.65
N GLU A 350 10.83 10.68 13.18
CA GLU A 350 9.41 10.65 12.82
C GLU A 350 9.20 11.32 11.46
N LEU A 351 8.48 10.63 10.57
CA LEU A 351 8.17 11.06 9.22
C LEU A 351 6.91 11.91 9.19
N THR A 352 6.78 12.73 8.16
CA THR A 352 5.49 13.35 7.81
C THR A 352 4.65 12.37 6.98
N PRO A 353 3.33 12.58 6.86
CA PRO A 353 2.49 11.81 5.93
C PRO A 353 2.95 11.88 4.47
N GLN A 354 3.60 12.98 4.07
CA GLN A 354 4.14 13.15 2.72
C GLN A 354 5.37 12.28 2.50
N ALA A 355 6.29 12.28 3.47
CA ALA A 355 7.49 11.46 3.43
C ALA A 355 7.17 9.96 3.53
N TYR A 356 6.19 9.58 4.36
CA TYR A 356 5.67 8.22 4.41
C TYR A 356 5.25 7.73 3.01
N ARG A 357 4.35 8.45 2.33
CA ARG A 357 3.87 8.07 0.99
C ARG A 357 5.02 8.01 -0.02
N TRP A 358 5.89 9.01 0.02
CA TRP A 358 7.05 9.09 -0.88
C TRP A 358 7.98 7.87 -0.77
N ILE A 359 8.25 7.41 0.46
CA ILE A 359 9.06 6.22 0.74
C ILE A 359 8.28 4.98 0.33
N PHE A 360 7.03 4.86 0.76
CA PHE A 360 6.19 3.68 0.56
C PHE A 360 6.06 3.34 -0.93
N ASP A 361 5.70 4.33 -1.77
CA ASP A 361 5.53 4.13 -3.22
C ASP A 361 6.82 3.64 -3.90
N ARG A 362 7.98 4.14 -3.46
CA ARG A 362 9.28 3.74 -4.01
C ARG A 362 9.71 2.37 -3.50
N LEU A 363 9.43 2.06 -2.24
CA LEU A 363 9.71 0.75 -1.66
C LEU A 363 8.87 -0.33 -2.34
N GLU A 364 7.57 -0.09 -2.58
CA GLU A 364 6.69 -0.99 -3.33
C GLU A 364 7.19 -1.23 -4.75
N LYS A 365 7.60 -0.17 -5.47
CA LYS A 365 8.21 -0.31 -6.81
C LYS A 365 9.49 -1.17 -6.78
N SER A 366 10.33 -1.00 -5.76
CA SER A 366 11.52 -1.84 -5.59
C SER A 366 11.13 -3.29 -5.29
N MET A 367 10.13 -3.53 -4.43
CA MET A 367 9.63 -4.88 -4.14
C MET A 367 9.01 -5.57 -5.36
N MET A 368 8.29 -4.83 -6.21
CA MET A 368 7.78 -5.38 -7.48
C MET A 368 8.90 -5.81 -8.43
N ARG A 369 10.05 -5.10 -8.40
CA ARG A 369 11.18 -5.37 -9.29
C ARG A 369 12.09 -6.49 -8.80
N TYR A 370 12.38 -6.52 -7.50
CA TYR A 370 13.37 -7.42 -6.91
C TYR A 370 12.74 -8.56 -6.10
N GLY A 371 11.44 -8.50 -5.83
CA GLY A 371 10.76 -9.39 -4.90
C GLY A 371 10.97 -9.00 -3.44
N ALA A 372 10.34 -9.76 -2.54
CA ALA A 372 10.51 -9.65 -1.10
C ALA A 372 11.34 -10.82 -0.57
N LEU A 373 12.08 -10.60 0.53
CA LEU A 373 12.79 -11.68 1.23
C LEU A 373 11.79 -12.69 1.79
N ASP A 374 12.10 -13.97 1.63
CA ASP A 374 11.38 -15.05 2.30
C ASP A 374 11.94 -15.24 3.72
N LEU A 375 11.26 -14.62 4.68
CA LEU A 375 11.67 -14.66 6.08
C LEU A 375 11.34 -15.99 6.78
N THR A 376 10.78 -16.97 6.06
CA THR A 376 10.60 -18.34 6.58
C THR A 376 11.88 -19.17 6.48
N ASP A 377 12.90 -18.68 5.75
CA ASP A 377 14.21 -19.30 5.66
C ASP A 377 14.89 -19.35 7.05
N SER A 378 15.40 -20.53 7.40
CA SER A 378 16.15 -20.82 8.63
C SER A 378 17.34 -19.89 8.92
N ARG A 379 17.86 -19.17 7.91
CA ARG A 379 18.93 -18.17 8.08
C ARG A 379 18.48 -16.94 8.87
N PHE A 380 17.17 -16.65 8.92
CA PHE A 380 16.62 -15.55 9.70
C PHE A 380 16.30 -16.03 11.13
N ASP A 381 17.03 -15.51 12.11
CA ASP A 381 16.89 -15.93 13.49
C ASP A 381 15.62 -15.38 14.17
N LEU A 382 15.17 -16.05 15.21
CA LEU A 382 14.14 -15.53 16.11
C LEU A 382 14.79 -14.97 17.38
N PRO A 383 14.15 -14.02 18.08
CA PRO A 383 14.63 -13.57 19.38
C PRO A 383 14.78 -14.76 20.34
N ALA A 384 15.82 -14.75 21.16
CA ALA A 384 16.02 -15.76 22.19
C ALA A 384 14.77 -15.83 23.09
N ALA A 385 14.30 -17.05 23.37
CA ALA A 385 13.16 -17.24 24.26
C ALA A 385 13.47 -16.64 25.63
N GLN A 386 12.56 -15.83 26.16
CA GLN A 386 12.65 -15.40 27.55
C GLN A 386 12.31 -16.59 28.43
N ASP A 387 13.30 -17.09 29.16
CA ASP A 387 13.11 -18.12 30.16
C ASP A 387 12.32 -17.51 31.33
N ASN A 388 10.99 -17.62 31.26
CA ASN A 388 10.06 -17.17 32.30
C ASN A 388 9.89 -18.24 33.40
N SER A 389 10.96 -18.94 33.73
CA SER A 389 11.00 -19.85 34.87
C SER A 389 10.87 -19.05 36.17
N PRO A 390 9.95 -19.41 37.09
CA PRO A 390 9.76 -18.71 38.37
C PRO A 390 11.04 -18.62 39.23
N ASP A 391 12.00 -19.53 39.03
CA ASP A 391 13.22 -19.63 39.82
C ASP A 391 14.28 -18.55 39.48
N ALA A 392 14.22 -17.90 38.31
CA ALA A 392 15.19 -16.87 37.93
C ALA A 392 14.94 -15.50 38.60
N LEU A 393 13.74 -15.28 39.15
CA LEU A 393 13.36 -14.06 39.88
C LEU A 393 13.81 -14.06 41.36
N ALA A 394 14.39 -15.17 41.85
CA ALA A 394 14.74 -15.33 43.26
C ALA A 394 16.19 -14.93 43.63
N THR A 395 17.06 -14.64 42.66
CA THR A 395 18.46 -14.27 42.95
C THR A 395 18.73 -12.80 42.63
N THR A 396 18.17 -11.91 43.44
CA THR A 396 18.71 -10.56 43.60
C THR A 396 19.59 -10.56 44.85
N PRO A 397 20.87 -10.11 44.82
CA PRO A 397 21.65 -9.99 46.04
C PRO A 397 21.03 -8.89 46.92
N GLN A 398 20.59 -9.24 48.13
CA GLN A 398 20.26 -8.25 49.15
C GLN A 398 21.53 -7.48 49.50
N LEU A 399 21.61 -6.23 49.05
CA LEU A 399 22.54 -5.24 49.58
C LEU A 399 22.19 -5.00 51.04
N SER A 400 23.04 -5.49 51.94
CA SER A 400 23.02 -5.19 53.37
C SER A 400 23.22 -3.69 53.58
N MET A 401 22.19 -3.00 54.09
CA MET A 401 22.36 -1.69 54.69
C MET A 401 23.16 -1.85 55.99
N GLN A 402 24.43 -1.43 55.98
CA GLN A 402 25.11 -1.04 57.21
C GLN A 402 24.79 0.42 57.49
N SER A 403 24.14 0.62 58.63
CA SER A 403 23.88 1.89 59.29
C SER A 403 25.19 2.58 59.67
N LEU A 404 25.33 3.85 59.27
CA LEU A 404 26.23 4.81 59.88
C LEU A 404 25.44 5.54 60.98
N GLU A 405 25.70 5.15 62.23
CA GLU A 405 25.58 6.05 63.39
C GLU A 405 26.98 6.11 64.03
N ASP A 406 27.34 7.35 64.39
CA ASP A 406 28.59 7.89 64.99
C ASP A 406 29.79 8.18 64.07
#